data_AF-A0A496SN56-F1
#
_entry.id   AF-A0A496SN56-F1
#
_cell.length_a   1.000
_cell.length_b   1.000
_cell.length_c   1.000
_cell.angle_alpha   90.00
_cell.angle_beta   90.00
_cell.angle_gamma   90.00
#
_symmetry.space_group_name_H-M   'P 1'
#
loop_
_entity.id
_entity.type
_entity.pdbx_description
1 polymer ?
#
loop_
_entity_poly.entity_id
_entity_poly.type
_entity_poly.pdbx_seq_one_letter_code
_entity_poly.pdbx_strand_id
1 'polypeptide(L)'
;CFTFLGKVGVFVNETTARVNEIIELTGIDIVQLHGQEPPEYCQKLERKVIKAFRIASNFNLEQLGAYKVDAYLLDTYVKGIYGGTGESFDWEIAKRAKRYGRIILGGLNPGNIKAAVGQVSPYAVDIGSGVEIRPGKKER
;
A
#
# COMPACT_ATOMS: atom_id res chain seq x y z
N CYS A 1 -19.89 -14.67 5.39
CA CYS A 1 -19.40 -15.38 4.18
C CYS A 1 -17.87 -15.29 4.21
N PHE A 2 -17.14 -16.40 4.22
CA PHE A 2 -15.68 -16.39 4.14
C PHE A 2 -15.29 -16.25 2.66
N THR A 3 -14.75 -15.10 2.27
CA THR A 3 -14.27 -14.87 0.90
C THR A 3 -12.77 -15.10 0.86
N PHE A 4 -12.30 -16.00 0.00
CA PHE A 4 -10.85 -16.25 -0.23
C PHE A 4 -10.18 -15.14 -1.05
N LEU A 5 -10.98 -14.30 -1.71
CA LEU A 5 -10.55 -13.13 -2.48
C LEU A 5 -11.24 -11.88 -1.90
N GLY A 6 -10.46 -10.86 -1.54
CA GLY A 6 -10.98 -9.58 -1.05
C GLY A 6 -10.88 -8.48 -2.11
N LYS A 7 -11.92 -7.65 -2.20
CA LYS A 7 -11.91 -6.44 -3.05
C LYS A 7 -11.24 -5.30 -2.28
N VAL A 8 -10.21 -4.72 -2.87
CA VAL A 8 -9.50 -3.55 -2.34
C VAL A 8 -9.94 -2.30 -3.11
N GLY A 9 -10.45 -1.30 -2.41
CA GLY A 9 -10.70 0.03 -2.96
C GLY A 9 -9.52 0.97 -2.66
N VAL A 10 -8.98 1.63 -3.68
CA VAL A 10 -7.87 2.58 -3.53
C VAL A 10 -8.42 4.00 -3.55
N PHE A 11 -8.11 4.79 -2.53
CA PHE A 11 -8.59 6.16 -2.36
C PHE A 11 -7.43 7.12 -2.09
N VAL A 12 -7.59 8.37 -2.55
CA VAL A 12 -6.59 9.43 -2.38
C VAL A 12 -7.30 10.69 -1.88
N ASN A 13 -7.10 11.03 -0.61
CA ASN A 13 -7.62 12.24 0.04
C ASN A 13 -9.15 12.42 -0.09
N GLU A 14 -9.89 11.33 -0.23
CA GLU A 14 -11.35 11.37 -0.31
C GLU A 14 -11.96 11.54 1.09
N THR A 15 -13.18 12.06 1.18
CA THR A 15 -13.88 12.21 2.47
C THR A 15 -14.31 10.84 3.02
N THR A 16 -14.33 10.67 4.34
CA THR A 16 -14.78 9.41 4.96
C THR A 16 -16.22 9.07 4.61
N ALA A 17 -17.10 10.09 4.49
CA ALA A 17 -18.49 9.91 4.06
C ALA A 17 -18.58 9.29 2.66
N ARG A 18 -17.82 9.81 1.70
CA ARG A 18 -17.80 9.31 0.32
C ARG A 18 -17.16 7.92 0.21
N VAL A 19 -16.10 7.66 0.98
CA VAL A 19 -15.50 6.32 1.07
C VAL A 19 -16.52 5.31 1.59
N ASN A 20 -17.25 5.63 2.65
CA ASN A 20 -18.28 4.75 3.22
C ASN A 20 -19.44 4.49 2.24
N GLU A 21 -19.92 5.52 1.54
CA GLU A 21 -20.92 5.37 0.48
C GLU A 21 -20.44 4.41 -0.62
N ILE A 22 -19.19 4.55 -1.09
CA ILE A 22 -18.62 3.66 -2.10
C ILE A 22 -18.49 2.22 -1.58
N ILE A 23 -18.10 2.05 -0.31
CA ILE A 23 -18.03 0.72 0.32
C ILE A 23 -19.41 0.05 0.32
N GLU A 24 -20.46 0.78 0.67
CA GLU A 24 -21.84 0.26 0.67
C GLU A 24 -22.31 -0.15 -0.73
N LEU A 25 -22.02 0.68 -1.74
CA LEU A 25 -22.45 0.42 -3.12
C LEU A 25 -21.70 -0.74 -3.79
N THR A 26 -20.43 -0.94 -3.47
CA THR A 26 -19.55 -1.88 -4.18
C THR A 26 -19.24 -3.15 -3.37
N GLY A 27 -19.50 -3.13 -2.07
CA GLY A 27 -19.11 -4.18 -1.14
C GLY A 27 -17.60 -4.37 -1.05
N ILE A 28 -16.81 -3.30 -1.08
CA ILE A 28 -15.35 -3.34 -0.85
C ILE A 28 -15.06 -3.91 0.54
N ASP A 29 -14.09 -4.83 0.60
CA ASP A 29 -13.68 -5.51 1.84
C ASP A 29 -12.56 -4.75 2.56
N ILE A 30 -11.66 -4.11 1.80
CA ILE A 30 -10.44 -3.47 2.29
C ILE A 30 -10.28 -2.08 1.65
N VAL A 31 -9.96 -1.08 2.47
CA VAL A 31 -9.70 0.29 2.03
C VAL A 31 -8.18 0.51 2.00
N GLN A 32 -7.64 0.85 0.83
CA GLN A 32 -6.26 1.30 0.68
C GLN A 32 -6.21 2.82 0.55
N LEU A 33 -5.60 3.47 1.54
CA LEU A 33 -5.45 4.92 1.61
C LEU A 33 -4.07 5.34 1.09
N HIS A 34 -4.05 5.99 -0.07
CA HIS A 34 -2.83 6.32 -0.80
C HIS A 34 -2.48 7.82 -0.80
N GLY A 35 -3.33 8.66 -0.20
CA GLY A 35 -3.10 10.09 -0.03
C GLY A 35 -2.32 10.45 1.23
N GLN A 36 -2.65 11.61 1.77
CA GLN A 36 -2.10 12.23 2.98
C GLN A 36 -3.12 12.19 4.14
N GLU A 37 -3.95 11.15 4.17
CA GLU A 37 -4.98 10.99 5.20
C GLU A 37 -4.32 10.90 6.60
N PRO A 38 -4.81 11.66 7.59
CA PRO A 38 -4.22 11.69 8.91
C PRO A 38 -4.60 10.43 9.72
N PRO A 39 -3.91 10.10 10.82
CA PRO A 39 -4.17 8.89 11.61
C PRO A 39 -5.62 8.73 12.09
N GLU A 40 -6.27 9.82 12.50
CA GLU A 40 -7.67 9.84 12.95
C GLU A 40 -8.67 9.55 11.82
N TYR A 41 -8.27 9.73 10.57
CA TYR A 41 -9.08 9.34 9.41
C TYR A 41 -9.24 7.81 9.36
N CYS A 42 -8.15 7.09 9.57
CA CYS A 42 -8.12 5.62 9.47
C CYS A 42 -9.06 4.96 10.49
N GLN A 43 -9.25 5.60 11.65
CA GLN A 43 -10.09 5.08 12.73
C GLN A 43 -11.60 5.26 12.48
N LYS A 44 -11.98 6.11 11.52
CA LYS A 44 -13.38 6.37 11.16
C LYS A 44 -13.94 5.40 10.13
N LEU A 45 -13.12 4.49 9.61
CA LEU A 45 -13.51 3.51 8.60
C LEU A 45 -13.87 2.18 9.27
N GLU A 46 -15.00 1.60 8.89
CA GLU A 46 -15.50 0.32 9.43
C GLU A 46 -15.00 -0.90 8.63
N ARG A 47 -13.89 -0.74 7.90
CA ARG A 47 -13.28 -1.76 7.06
C ARG A 47 -11.80 -1.89 7.39
N LYS A 48 -11.20 -3.00 6.96
CA LYS A 48 -9.75 -3.16 7.08
C LYS A 48 -9.06 -2.05 6.31
N VAL A 49 -8.02 -1.47 6.90
CA VAL A 49 -7.30 -0.33 6.31
C VAL A 49 -5.88 -0.73 5.98
N ILE A 50 -5.48 -0.48 4.73
CA ILE A 50 -4.08 -0.46 4.29
C ILE A 50 -3.69 0.99 4.12
N LYS A 51 -2.69 1.48 4.85
CA LYS A 51 -2.16 2.84 4.64
C LYS A 51 -0.88 2.76 3.81
N ALA A 52 -0.86 3.45 2.67
CA ALA A 52 0.33 3.55 1.83
C ALA A 52 1.21 4.74 2.25
N PHE A 53 2.52 4.49 2.25
CA PHE A 53 3.58 5.45 2.50
C PHE A 53 4.55 5.42 1.33
N ARG A 54 4.83 6.60 0.76
CA ARG A 54 5.86 6.77 -0.25
C ARG A 54 7.20 6.92 0.45
N ILE A 55 8.10 5.98 0.23
CA ILE A 55 9.40 5.95 0.90
C ILE A 55 10.40 6.74 0.07
N ALA A 56 10.85 7.86 0.64
CA ALA A 56 11.96 8.67 0.15
C ALA A 56 13.17 8.52 1.08
N SER A 57 14.33 9.05 0.66
CA SER A 57 15.58 8.95 1.43
C SER A 57 15.51 9.55 2.84
N ASN A 58 14.65 10.54 3.05
CA ASN A 58 14.43 11.20 4.34
C ASN A 58 13.17 10.70 5.08
N PHE A 59 12.65 9.52 4.73
CA PHE A 59 11.43 8.99 5.33
C PHE A 59 11.59 8.79 6.85
N ASN A 60 10.77 9.49 7.63
CA ASN A 60 10.73 9.29 9.07
C ASN A 60 9.92 8.01 9.40
N LEU A 61 10.61 6.94 9.77
CA LEU A 61 9.99 5.67 10.06
C LEU A 61 9.05 5.71 11.29
N GLU A 62 9.29 6.59 12.27
CA GLU A 62 8.47 6.67 13.48
C GLU A 62 7.03 7.14 13.21
N GLN A 63 6.78 7.77 12.06
CA GLN A 63 5.43 8.20 11.67
C GLN A 63 4.45 7.02 11.55
N LEU A 64 4.94 5.81 11.23
CA LEU A 64 4.10 4.61 11.13
C LEU A 64 3.38 4.32 12.45
N GLY A 65 4.04 4.57 13.59
CA GLY A 65 3.49 4.31 14.91
C GLY A 65 2.26 5.16 15.26
N ALA A 66 2.04 6.29 14.56
CA ALA A 66 0.84 7.09 14.73
C ALA A 66 -0.39 6.45 14.11
N TYR A 67 -0.21 5.64 13.06
CA TYR A 67 -1.30 5.01 12.31
C TYR A 67 -1.66 3.66 12.92
N LYS A 68 -2.94 3.45 13.24
CA LYS A 68 -3.49 2.16 13.66
C LYS A 68 -4.24 1.54 12.49
N VAL A 69 -3.58 0.68 11.74
CA VAL A 69 -4.08 0.09 10.48
C VAL A 69 -3.74 -1.41 10.39
N ASP A 70 -4.41 -2.14 9.50
CA ASP A 70 -4.22 -3.58 9.34
C ASP A 70 -2.91 -3.93 8.62
N ALA A 71 -2.44 -3.05 7.73
CA ALA A 71 -1.16 -3.18 7.06
C ALA A 71 -0.63 -1.82 6.56
N TYR A 72 0.69 -1.76 6.43
CA TYR A 72 1.43 -0.63 5.87
C TYR A 72 1.94 -1.02 4.49
N LEU A 73 1.54 -0.28 3.46
CA LEU A 73 2.08 -0.42 2.12
C LEU A 73 3.23 0.55 1.95
N LEU A 74 4.43 0.04 1.71
CA LEU A 74 5.63 0.83 1.47
C LEU A 74 5.91 0.82 -0.03
N ASP A 75 5.72 1.97 -0.66
CA ASP A 75 5.91 2.13 -2.10
C ASP A 75 7.15 3.00 -2.39
N THR A 76 7.90 2.67 -3.44
CA THR A 76 9.07 3.46 -3.82
C THR A 76 8.61 4.82 -4.35
N TYR A 77 9.11 5.89 -3.76
CA TYR A 77 8.96 7.22 -4.35
C TYR A 77 9.90 7.38 -5.56
N VAL A 78 9.36 7.44 -6.78
CA VAL A 78 10.07 8.01 -7.93
C VAL A 78 9.40 9.29 -8.38
N LYS A 79 10.17 10.39 -8.39
CA LYS A 79 9.67 11.71 -8.78
C LYS A 79 9.16 11.66 -10.22
N GLY A 80 7.85 11.87 -10.40
CA GLY A 80 7.20 11.92 -11.72
C GLY A 80 6.81 10.57 -12.31
N ILE A 81 7.04 9.44 -11.63
CA ILE A 81 6.65 8.10 -12.11
C ILE A 81 5.87 7.37 -11.02
N TYR A 82 4.67 6.90 -11.36
CA TYR A 82 3.83 6.10 -10.47
C TYR A 82 4.17 4.60 -10.64
N GLY A 83 4.97 4.08 -9.71
CA GLY A 83 5.32 2.65 -9.57
C GLY A 83 6.24 2.06 -10.66
N GLY A 84 6.84 0.90 -10.36
CA GLY A 84 7.47 0.02 -11.36
C GLY A 84 8.81 0.44 -11.96
N THR A 85 9.52 1.42 -11.39
CA THR A 85 10.73 2.00 -12.01
C THR A 85 12.00 1.14 -11.93
N GLY A 86 12.00 0.09 -11.11
CA GLY A 86 13.19 -0.72 -10.84
C GLY A 86 14.17 -0.10 -9.83
N GLU A 87 14.02 1.18 -9.48
CA GLU A 87 14.71 1.75 -8.33
C GLU A 87 13.99 1.32 -7.05
N SER A 88 14.66 0.52 -6.22
CA SER A 88 14.16 0.11 -4.91
C SER A 88 14.61 1.11 -3.85
N PHE A 89 13.69 1.54 -2.98
CA PHE A 89 14.10 2.20 -1.74
C PHE A 89 14.91 1.24 -0.87
N ASP A 90 15.66 1.77 0.10
CA ASP A 90 16.43 0.94 1.04
C ASP A 90 15.51 -0.03 1.80
N TRP A 91 15.59 -1.32 1.45
CA TRP A 91 14.77 -2.38 2.03
C TRP A 91 15.03 -2.59 3.53
N GLU A 92 16.11 -2.05 4.10
CA GLU A 92 16.29 -1.98 5.55
C GLU A 92 15.19 -1.16 6.23
N ILE A 93 14.65 -0.13 5.57
CA ILE A 93 13.49 0.63 6.06
C ILE A 93 12.29 -0.32 6.21
N ALA A 94 12.04 -1.16 5.21
CA ALA A 94 10.93 -2.11 5.25
C ALA A 94 11.10 -3.19 6.33
N LYS A 95 12.33 -3.68 6.54
CA LYS A 95 12.63 -4.61 7.63
C LYS A 95 12.34 -3.98 8.99
N ARG A 96 12.80 -2.76 9.22
CA ARG A 96 12.56 -2.03 10.47
C ARG A 96 11.07 -1.69 10.66
N ALA A 97 10.36 -1.38 9.57
CA ALA A 97 8.92 -1.07 9.60
C ALA A 97 8.06 -2.22 10.14
N LYS A 98 8.52 -3.47 10.04
CA LYS A 98 7.80 -4.63 10.60
C LYS A 98 7.49 -4.53 12.09
N ARG A 99 8.24 -3.72 12.85
CA ARG A 99 7.95 -3.46 14.27
C ARG A 99 6.58 -2.81 14.50
N TYR A 100 6.01 -2.14 13.48
CA TYR A 100 4.71 -1.48 13.57
C TYR A 100 3.56 -2.38 13.12
N GLY A 101 3.82 -3.39 12.28
CA GLY A 101 2.79 -4.31 11.81
C GLY A 101 3.12 -4.99 10.50
N ARG A 102 2.06 -5.40 9.79
CA ARG A 102 2.16 -6.12 8.52
C ARG A 102 2.66 -5.18 7.41
N ILE A 103 3.71 -5.58 6.72
CA ILE A 103 4.31 -4.81 5.63
C ILE A 103 3.91 -5.39 4.28
N ILE A 104 3.41 -4.53 3.41
CA ILE A 104 3.18 -4.78 2.00
C ILE A 104 4.22 -3.98 1.20
N LEU A 105 4.90 -4.63 0.26
CA LEU A 105 5.87 -3.94 -0.60
C LEU A 105 5.23 -3.60 -1.95
N GLY A 106 5.22 -2.31 -2.28
CA GLY A 106 4.89 -1.78 -3.61
C GLY A 106 6.14 -1.55 -4.46
N GLY A 107 5.94 -1.10 -5.70
CA GLY A 107 7.05 -0.74 -6.60
C GLY A 107 7.87 -1.93 -7.13
N LEU A 108 7.34 -3.14 -7.04
CA LEU A 108 8.05 -4.36 -7.46
C LEU A 108 7.80 -4.69 -8.94
N ASN A 109 8.79 -5.33 -9.55
CA ASN A 109 8.76 -5.86 -10.90
C ASN A 109 9.42 -7.26 -10.94
N PRO A 110 9.32 -8.02 -12.04
CA PRO A 110 9.90 -9.36 -12.14
C PRO A 110 11.42 -9.42 -11.85
N GLY A 111 12.14 -8.32 -12.10
CA GLY A 111 13.58 -8.22 -11.87
C GLY A 111 13.97 -8.09 -10.40
N ASN A 112 13.14 -7.45 -9.55
CA ASN A 112 13.49 -7.18 -8.16
C ASN A 112 12.65 -7.97 -7.13
N ILE A 113 11.49 -8.51 -7.51
CA ILE A 113 10.54 -9.14 -6.57
C ILE A 113 11.15 -10.28 -5.76
N LYS A 114 11.94 -11.16 -6.40
CA LYS A 114 12.57 -12.30 -5.73
C LYS A 114 13.55 -11.85 -4.64
N ALA A 115 14.34 -10.82 -4.93
CA ALA A 115 15.29 -10.25 -3.98
C ALA A 115 14.56 -9.51 -2.85
N ALA A 116 13.52 -8.74 -3.18
CA ALA A 116 12.71 -8.01 -2.20
C ALA A 116 12.05 -8.97 -1.19
N VAL A 117 11.41 -10.03 -1.69
CA VAL A 117 10.79 -11.05 -0.84
C VAL A 117 11.82 -11.80 -0.01
N GLY A 118 12.96 -12.20 -0.61
CA GLY A 118 14.02 -12.90 0.11
C GLY A 118 14.67 -12.07 1.22
N GLN A 119 14.89 -10.77 0.98
CA GLN A 119 15.52 -9.89 1.96
C GLN A 119 14.54 -9.42 3.03
N VAL A 120 13.34 -8.99 2.63
CA VAL A 120 12.39 -8.36 3.55
C VAL A 120 11.47 -9.38 4.20
N SER A 121 11.10 -10.47 3.52
CA SER A 121 10.02 -11.40 3.92
C SER A 121 8.72 -10.65 4.28
N PRO A 122 8.13 -9.85 3.37
CA PRO A 122 6.96 -9.04 3.65
C PRO A 122 5.70 -9.91 3.87
N TYR A 123 4.65 -9.32 4.46
CA TYR A 123 3.36 -9.98 4.60
C TYR A 123 2.68 -10.19 3.25
N ALA A 124 2.76 -9.20 2.36
CA ALA A 124 2.28 -9.30 0.99
C ALA A 124 3.14 -8.43 0.05
N VAL A 125 2.90 -8.59 -1.24
CA VAL A 125 3.46 -7.73 -2.30
C VAL A 125 2.31 -7.10 -3.06
N ASP A 126 2.43 -5.81 -3.38
CA ASP A 126 1.51 -5.10 -4.25
C ASP A 126 2.15 -4.92 -5.62
N ILE A 127 1.49 -5.46 -6.65
CA ILE A 127 1.94 -5.42 -8.04
C ILE A 127 0.93 -4.61 -8.84
N GLY A 128 1.15 -3.29 -8.85
CA GLY A 128 0.43 -2.31 -9.66
C GLY A 128 1.01 -2.19 -11.08
N SER A 129 1.70 -1.08 -11.36
CA SER A 129 2.15 -0.68 -12.69
C SER A 129 3.29 -1.52 -13.29
N GLY A 130 4.02 -2.32 -12.49
CA GLY A 130 5.14 -3.15 -12.97
C GLY A 130 4.76 -4.31 -13.90
N VAL A 131 3.46 -4.57 -14.09
CA VAL A 131 2.89 -5.59 -15.00
C VAL A 131 1.83 -4.98 -15.93
N GLU A 132 1.74 -3.66 -15.98
CA GLU A 132 0.82 -2.98 -16.88
C GLU A 132 1.48 -2.71 -18.23
N ILE A 133 0.83 -3.14 -19.31
CA ILE A 133 1.23 -2.79 -20.68
C ILE A 133 1.03 -1.28 -20.88
N ARG A 134 -0.04 -0.72 -20.28
CA ARG A 134 -0.44 0.69 -20.22
C ARG A 134 -1.34 0.91 -18.99
N PRO A 135 -1.50 2.15 -18.49
CA PRO A 135 -2.32 2.43 -17.30
C PRO A 135 -3.67 1.71 -17.31
N GLY A 136 -3.90 0.85 -16.32
CA GLY A 136 -5.16 0.09 -16.17
C GLY A 136 -5.29 -1.18 -17.03
N LYS A 137 -4.27 -1.57 -17.81
CA LYS A 137 -4.25 -2.84 -18.57
C LYS A 137 -3.05 -3.69 -18.16
N LYS A 138 -3.32 -4.74 -17.38
CA LYS A 138 -2.32 -5.76 -17.02
C LYS A 138 -2.06 -6.73 -18.17
N GLU A 139 -0.80 -7.14 -18.33
CA GLU A 139 -0.41 -8.23 -19.22
C GLU A 139 -0.80 -9.58 -18.58
N ARG A 140 -1.24 -10.54 -19.40
CA ARG A 140 -1.85 -11.80 -18.96
C ARG A 140 -0.85 -12.93 -18.96
#